data_AF-A0A7L4QVI6-F1
#
_entry.id   AF-A0A7L4QVI6-F1
#
_cell.length_a   1.000
_cell.length_b   1.000
_cell.length_c   1.000
_cell.angle_alpha   90.00
_cell.angle_beta   90.00
_cell.angle_gamma   90.00
#
_symmetry.space_group_name_H-M   'P 1'
#
loop_
_entity.id
_entity.type
_entity.pdbx_description
1 polymer ?
#
loop_
_entity_poly.entity_id
_entity_poly.type
_entity_poly.pdbx_seq_one_letter_code
_entity_poly.pdbx_strand_id
1 'polypeptide(L)'
;MANVTSTTVIVSPYWEWFQSVFWIIILVIILLIVYFIIKEVRLMRNTSRLAEIDLEKEKLSLMKAEMAQRGQPFFRVPPEKIEEIKGLADENIVLETDIYAQHNAVDKRIQRLENKVKLTKLDRLVERIKDEEKKLK
;
A
#
# COMPACT_ATOMS: atom_id res chain seq x y z
N MET A 1 -70.15 0.04 58.76
CA MET A 1 -69.26 1.05 58.15
C MET A 1 -67.84 0.66 58.46
N ALA A 2 -67.12 0.04 57.52
CA ALA A 2 -65.72 -0.34 57.72
C ALA A 2 -64.84 0.86 57.36
N ASN A 3 -64.15 1.41 58.35
CA ASN A 3 -63.21 2.49 58.13
C ASN A 3 -61.96 1.86 57.49
N VAL A 4 -61.79 2.08 56.18
CA VAL A 4 -60.58 1.68 55.45
C VAL A 4 -59.47 2.62 55.90
N THR A 5 -58.73 2.20 56.93
CA THR A 5 -57.49 2.86 57.33
C THR A 5 -56.48 2.61 56.22
N SER A 6 -56.37 3.56 55.30
CA SER A 6 -55.29 3.60 54.32
C SER A 6 -53.98 3.78 55.08
N THR A 7 -53.25 2.68 55.28
CA THR A 7 -51.86 2.69 55.74
C THR A 7 -51.03 3.46 54.73
N THR A 8 -50.78 4.73 55.04
CA THR A 8 -49.76 5.52 54.35
C THR A 8 -48.42 4.93 54.73
N VAL A 9 -47.84 4.17 53.80
CA VAL A 9 -46.46 3.71 53.93
C VAL A 9 -45.59 4.97 53.90
N ILE A 10 -45.06 5.35 55.06
CA ILE A 10 -44.12 6.47 55.17
C ILE A 10 -42.81 6.00 54.56
N VAL A 11 -42.70 6.15 53.25
CA VAL A 11 -41.46 5.94 52.52
C VAL A 11 -40.51 7.06 52.92
N SER A 12 -39.34 6.71 53.43
CA SER A 12 -38.30 7.68 53.82
C SER A 12 -37.99 8.59 52.62
N PRO A 13 -37.90 9.92 52.79
CA PRO A 13 -37.66 10.86 51.68
C PRO A 13 -36.39 10.53 50.88
N TYR A 14 -35.41 9.89 51.52
CA TYR A 14 -34.18 9.42 50.88
C TYR A 14 -34.40 8.28 49.88
N TRP A 15 -35.45 7.47 50.06
CA TRP A 15 -35.76 6.34 49.20
C TRP A 15 -36.38 6.76 47.87
N GLU A 16 -37.30 7.73 47.90
CA GLU A 16 -37.89 8.34 46.68
C GLU A 16 -36.81 9.06 45.85
N TRP A 17 -35.92 9.79 46.52
CA TRP A 17 -34.78 10.42 45.87
C TRP A 17 -33.85 9.38 45.22
N PHE A 18 -33.58 8.27 45.92
CA PHE A 18 -32.76 7.18 45.38
C PHE A 18 -33.41 6.51 44.15
N GLN A 19 -34.71 6.25 44.16
CA GLN A 19 -35.44 5.67 43.01
C GLN A 19 -35.35 6.53 41.75
N SER A 20 -35.43 7.87 41.91
CA SER A 20 -35.30 8.80 40.79
C SER A 20 -33.89 8.78 40.17
N VAL A 21 -32.85 8.76 41.00
CA VAL A 21 -31.45 8.78 40.53
C VAL A 21 -30.98 7.39 40.05
N PHE A 22 -31.64 6.30 40.48
CA PHE A 22 -31.30 4.93 40.13
C PHE A 22 -31.29 4.67 38.62
N TRP A 23 -32.30 5.18 37.90
CA TRP A 23 -32.38 5.04 36.44
C TRP A 23 -31.25 5.81 35.72
N ILE A 24 -30.88 6.97 36.23
CA ILE A 24 -29.74 7.76 35.72
C ILE A 24 -28.44 6.98 35.94
N ILE A 25 -28.24 6.40 37.14
CA ILE A 25 -27.05 5.61 37.47
C ILE A 25 -26.94 4.40 36.54
N ILE A 26 -28.03 3.67 36.29
CA ILE A 26 -28.06 2.55 35.34
C ILE A 26 -27.67 2.99 33.93
N LEU A 27 -28.21 4.11 33.46
CA LEU A 27 -27.88 4.64 32.13
C LEU A 27 -26.39 4.96 32.03
N VAL A 28 -25.82 5.60 33.05
CA VAL A 28 -24.37 5.89 33.11
C VAL A 28 -23.53 4.62 33.13
N ILE A 29 -23.95 3.58 33.85
CA ILE A 29 -23.26 2.27 33.87
C ILE A 29 -23.29 1.63 32.48
N ILE A 30 -24.45 1.64 31.80
CA ILE A 30 -24.57 1.11 30.44
C ILE A 30 -23.68 1.90 29.48
N LEU A 31 -23.65 3.24 29.59
CA LEU A 31 -22.79 4.10 28.80
C LEU A 31 -21.31 3.77 29.03
N LEU A 32 -20.92 3.51 30.29
CA LEU A 32 -19.57 3.06 30.64
C LEU A 32 -19.23 1.71 29.99
N ILE A 33 -20.16 0.75 30.00
CA ILE A 33 -19.97 -0.56 29.35
C ILE A 33 -19.78 -0.38 27.84
N VAL A 34 -20.64 0.39 27.18
CA VAL A 34 -20.54 0.67 25.73
C VAL A 34 -19.22 1.38 25.40
N TYR A 35 -18.84 2.38 26.20
CA TYR A 35 -17.56 3.06 26.08
C TYR A 35 -16.38 2.10 26.24
N PHE A 36 -16.46 1.18 27.21
CA PHE A 36 -15.43 0.18 27.46
C PHE A 36 -15.29 -0.80 26.29
N ILE A 37 -16.40 -1.26 25.70
CA ILE A 37 -16.38 -2.12 24.50
C ILE A 37 -15.68 -1.41 23.34
N ILE A 38 -16.02 -0.13 23.06
CA ILE A 38 -15.38 0.63 21.97
C ILE A 38 -13.88 0.83 22.24
N LYS A 39 -13.52 1.14 23.49
CA LYS A 39 -12.13 1.31 23.92
C LYS A 39 -11.34 0.02 23.78
N GLU A 40 -11.90 -1.10 24.20
CA GLU A 40 -11.27 -2.42 24.16
C GLU A 40 -11.14 -2.95 22.73
N VAL A 41 -12.18 -2.79 21.90
CA VAL A 41 -12.13 -3.16 20.47
C VAL A 41 -11.13 -2.28 19.71
N ARG A 42 -11.03 -0.99 20.03
CA ARG A 42 -9.98 -0.11 19.47
C ARG A 42 -8.59 -0.56 19.90
N LEU A 43 -8.42 -0.97 21.16
CA LEU A 43 -7.16 -1.49 21.68
C LEU A 43 -6.78 -2.77 20.94
N MET A 44 -7.68 -3.76 20.89
CA MET A 44 -7.48 -5.02 20.17
C MET A 44 -7.23 -4.85 18.67
N ARG A 45 -7.80 -3.82 18.01
CA ARG A 45 -7.51 -3.59 16.58
C ARG A 45 -6.07 -3.12 16.35
N ASN A 46 -5.47 -2.42 17.30
CA ASN A 46 -4.04 -2.10 17.29
C ASN A 46 -3.20 -3.29 17.77
N THR A 47 -3.66 -4.02 18.80
CA THR A 47 -2.96 -5.20 19.31
C THR A 47 -3.03 -6.40 18.36
N SER A 48 -4.02 -6.50 17.47
CA SER A 48 -4.09 -7.57 16.46
C SER A 48 -2.98 -7.42 15.43
N ARG A 49 -2.66 -6.18 15.03
CA ARG A 49 -1.47 -5.92 14.22
C ARG A 49 -0.21 -6.21 15.01
N LEU A 50 -0.15 -5.87 16.30
CA LEU A 50 1.02 -6.23 17.12
C LEU A 50 1.14 -7.74 17.35
N ALA A 51 0.05 -8.49 17.53
CA ALA A 51 0.05 -9.92 17.78
C ALA A 51 0.37 -10.70 16.50
N GLU A 52 -0.09 -10.21 15.34
CA GLU A 52 0.33 -10.73 14.03
C GLU A 52 1.81 -10.40 13.77
N ILE A 53 2.25 -9.18 14.08
CA ILE A 53 3.67 -8.79 14.00
C ILE A 53 4.54 -9.56 15.00
N ASP A 54 4.05 -9.87 16.21
CA ASP A 54 4.80 -10.66 17.19
C ASP A 54 4.82 -12.13 16.80
N LEU A 55 3.72 -12.68 16.27
CA LEU A 55 3.71 -14.02 15.66
C LEU A 55 4.66 -14.11 14.46
N GLU A 56 4.74 -13.06 13.64
CA GLU A 56 5.70 -12.97 12.54
C GLU A 56 7.13 -12.82 13.05
N LYS A 57 7.38 -12.02 14.09
CA LYS A 57 8.69 -11.87 14.73
C LYS A 57 9.16 -13.12 15.45
N GLU A 58 8.26 -13.85 16.09
CA GLU A 58 8.54 -15.11 16.77
C GLU A 58 8.81 -16.22 15.76
N LYS A 59 8.07 -16.27 14.63
CA LYS A 59 8.43 -17.12 13.49
C LYS A 59 9.78 -16.72 12.88
N LEU A 60 10.06 -15.43 12.74
CA LEU A 60 11.34 -14.95 12.22
C LEU A 60 12.49 -15.25 13.18
N SER A 61 12.27 -15.21 14.50
CA SER A 61 13.28 -15.48 15.52
C SER A 61 13.55 -16.98 15.63
N LEU A 62 12.51 -17.82 15.56
CA LEU A 62 12.66 -19.27 15.43
C LEU A 62 13.38 -19.64 14.13
N MET A 63 13.00 -19.03 13.00
CA MET A 63 13.71 -19.23 11.74
C MET A 63 15.14 -18.71 11.82
N LYS A 64 15.43 -17.58 12.46
CA LYS A 64 16.80 -17.07 12.65
C LYS A 64 17.63 -17.96 13.58
N ALA A 65 17.03 -18.53 14.62
CA ALA A 65 17.68 -19.48 15.51
C ALA A 65 17.98 -20.81 14.78
N GLU A 66 17.07 -21.25 13.90
CA GLU A 66 17.27 -22.40 13.02
C GLU A 66 18.29 -22.10 11.89
N MET A 67 18.34 -20.87 11.38
CA MET A 67 19.34 -20.38 10.41
C MET A 67 20.76 -20.29 11.02
N ALA A 68 20.87 -19.91 12.30
CA ALA A 68 22.16 -19.88 13.00
C ALA A 68 22.72 -21.29 13.23
N GLN A 69 21.83 -22.31 13.35
CA GLN A 69 22.22 -23.71 13.45
C GLN A 69 22.50 -24.37 12.09
N ARG A 70 21.85 -23.93 11.02
CA ARG A 70 22.04 -24.44 9.65
C ARG A 70 22.50 -23.31 8.74
N GLY A 71 23.79 -23.06 8.69
CA GLY A 71 24.41 -21.95 7.95
C GLY A 71 24.31 -22.02 6.42
N GLN A 72 23.13 -22.16 5.81
CA GLN A 72 22.89 -21.94 4.38
C GLN A 72 21.49 -21.35 4.09
N PRO A 73 21.38 -20.35 3.20
CA PRO A 73 20.14 -19.64 2.93
C PRO A 73 19.31 -20.37 1.89
N PHE A 74 18.16 -20.93 2.27
CA PHE A 74 17.18 -21.35 1.27
C PHE A 74 15.75 -21.15 1.74
N PHE A 75 15.12 -20.10 1.21
CA PHE A 75 13.91 -20.39 0.44
C PHE A 75 14.33 -21.40 -0.64
N ARG A 76 13.99 -22.68 -0.47
CA ARG A 76 14.19 -23.69 -1.51
C ARG A 76 13.24 -23.35 -2.65
N VAL A 77 13.70 -22.55 -3.60
CA VAL A 77 13.23 -22.69 -4.99
C VAL A 77 13.49 -24.17 -5.34
N PRO A 78 12.49 -24.94 -5.76
CA PRO A 78 12.71 -26.34 -6.15
C PRO A 78 13.84 -26.38 -7.21
N PRO A 79 14.76 -27.35 -7.16
CA PRO A 79 15.96 -27.36 -8.00
C PRO A 79 15.65 -27.26 -9.50
N GLU A 80 14.49 -27.78 -9.91
CA GLU A 80 13.93 -27.67 -11.26
C GLU A 80 13.68 -26.22 -11.70
N LYS A 81 13.18 -25.36 -10.80
CA LYS A 81 12.93 -23.94 -11.09
C LYS A 81 14.19 -23.08 -11.07
N ILE A 82 15.28 -23.56 -10.46
CA ILE A 82 16.56 -22.85 -10.49
C ILE A 82 17.18 -22.92 -11.89
N GLU A 83 17.03 -24.05 -12.57
CA GLU A 83 17.48 -24.23 -13.95
C GLU A 83 16.63 -23.41 -14.93
N GLU A 84 15.30 -23.39 -14.74
CA GLU A 84 14.39 -22.53 -15.51
C GLU A 84 14.71 -21.04 -15.32
N ILE A 85 14.96 -20.59 -14.09
CA ILE A 85 15.34 -19.19 -13.80
C ILE A 85 16.68 -18.84 -14.45
N LYS A 86 17.64 -19.77 -14.49
CA LYS A 86 18.91 -19.57 -15.20
C LYS A 86 18.71 -19.46 -16.71
N GLY A 87 17.90 -20.35 -17.30
CA GLY A 87 17.56 -20.29 -18.72
C GLY A 87 16.88 -18.96 -19.08
N LEU A 88 15.89 -18.53 -18.29
CA LEU A 88 15.23 -17.24 -18.47
C LEU A 88 16.16 -16.03 -18.28
N ALA A 89 17.15 -16.12 -17.39
CA ALA A 89 18.16 -15.09 -17.21
C ALA A 89 19.08 -14.98 -18.44
N ASP A 90 19.55 -16.11 -18.96
CA ASP A 90 20.40 -16.16 -20.15
C ASP A 90 19.64 -15.66 -21.40
N GLU A 91 18.38 -16.06 -21.57
CA GLU A 91 17.49 -15.56 -22.64
C GLU A 91 17.28 -14.04 -22.54
N ASN A 92 17.08 -13.51 -21.33
CA ASN A 92 16.93 -12.07 -21.12
C ASN A 92 18.20 -11.29 -21.49
N ILE A 93 19.39 -11.81 -21.19
CA ILE A 93 20.67 -11.16 -21.56
C ILE A 93 20.82 -11.10 -23.09
N VAL A 94 20.47 -12.18 -23.80
CA VAL A 94 20.48 -12.22 -25.26
C VAL A 94 19.48 -11.23 -25.84
N LEU A 95 18.26 -11.19 -25.29
CA LEU A 95 17.21 -10.29 -25.75
C LEU A 95 17.58 -8.81 -25.50
N GLU A 96 18.15 -8.49 -24.35
CA GLU A 96 18.63 -7.13 -24.03
C GLU A 96 19.72 -6.68 -25.02
N THR A 97 20.63 -7.59 -25.36
CA THR A 97 21.69 -7.31 -26.35
C THR A 97 21.11 -7.04 -27.74
N ASP A 98 20.12 -7.82 -28.19
CA ASP A 98 19.46 -7.60 -29.48
C ASP A 98 18.63 -6.31 -29.50
N ILE A 99 17.87 -6.03 -28.44
CA ILE A 99 17.12 -4.77 -28.28
C ILE A 99 18.07 -3.57 -28.38
N TYR A 100 19.22 -3.62 -27.72
CA TYR A 100 20.21 -2.55 -27.78
C TYR A 100 20.81 -2.38 -29.19
N ALA A 101 21.07 -3.48 -29.90
CA ALA A 101 21.54 -3.44 -31.28
C ALA A 101 20.48 -2.82 -32.22
N GLN A 102 19.21 -3.22 -32.07
CA GLN A 102 18.09 -2.67 -32.83
C GLN A 102 17.90 -1.17 -32.55
N HIS A 103 17.95 -0.75 -31.29
CA HIS A 103 17.83 0.66 -30.91
C HIS A 103 18.92 1.51 -31.56
N ASN A 104 20.17 1.08 -31.50
CA ASN A 104 21.29 1.76 -32.16
C ASN A 104 21.13 1.82 -33.69
N ALA A 105 20.59 0.78 -34.31
CA ALA A 105 20.32 0.77 -35.74
C ALA A 105 19.22 1.78 -36.11
N VAL A 106 18.18 1.92 -35.28
CA VAL A 106 17.10 2.89 -35.45
C VAL A 106 17.62 4.32 -35.26
N ASP A 107 18.40 4.60 -34.22
CA ASP A 107 18.97 5.94 -33.97
C ASP A 107 19.84 6.41 -35.14
N LYS A 108 20.69 5.52 -35.69
CA LYS A 108 21.50 5.83 -36.88
C LYS A 108 20.64 6.11 -38.12
N ARG A 109 19.46 5.50 -38.24
CA ARG A 109 18.52 5.79 -39.35
C ARG A 109 17.85 7.14 -39.14
N ILE A 110 17.40 7.44 -37.92
CA ILE A 110 16.81 8.74 -37.56
C ILE A 110 17.81 9.87 -37.85
N GLN A 111 19.04 9.76 -37.34
CA GLN A 111 20.06 10.78 -37.56
C GLN A 111 20.37 11.02 -39.04
N ARG A 112 20.40 9.95 -39.86
CA ARG A 112 20.56 10.08 -41.31
C ARG A 112 19.39 10.78 -41.97
N LEU A 113 18.16 10.49 -41.55
CA LEU A 113 16.96 11.17 -42.07
C LEU A 113 16.93 12.65 -41.67
N GLU A 114 17.26 12.96 -40.42
CA GLU A 114 17.37 14.35 -39.95
C GLU A 114 18.39 15.15 -40.76
N ASN A 115 19.56 14.56 -41.00
CA ASN A 115 20.61 15.20 -41.80
C ASN A 115 20.15 15.45 -43.25
N LYS A 116 19.47 14.47 -43.87
CA LYS A 116 18.90 14.64 -45.21
C LYS A 116 17.87 15.77 -45.25
N VAL A 117 16.95 15.81 -44.28
CA VAL A 117 15.93 16.87 -44.21
C VAL A 117 16.56 18.24 -44.01
N LYS A 118 17.60 18.36 -43.17
CA LYS A 118 18.34 19.61 -42.98
C LYS A 118 18.99 20.08 -44.27
N LEU A 119 19.66 19.19 -45.02
CA LEU A 119 20.25 19.51 -46.32
C LEU A 119 19.19 19.97 -47.34
N THR A 120 18.08 19.23 -47.49
CA THR A 120 17.01 19.63 -48.41
C THR A 120 16.39 20.98 -48.05
N LYS A 121 16.24 21.30 -46.76
CA LYS A 121 15.78 22.64 -46.33
C LYS A 121 16.79 23.72 -46.71
N LEU A 122 18.08 23.45 -46.56
CA LEU A 122 19.15 24.38 -46.90
C LEU A 122 19.21 24.62 -48.43
N ASP A 123 19.10 23.58 -49.24
CA ASP A 123 19.06 23.68 -50.71
C ASP A 123 17.90 24.58 -51.18
N ARG A 124 16.71 24.40 -50.61
CA ARG A 124 15.53 25.24 -50.92
C ARG A 124 15.68 26.70 -50.49
N LEU A 125 16.50 26.97 -49.46
CA LEU A 125 16.80 28.35 -49.05
C LEU A 125 17.79 28.99 -50.03
N VAL A 126 18.83 28.25 -50.44
CA VAL A 126 19.81 28.71 -51.43
C VAL A 126 19.14 28.99 -52.78
N GLU A 127 18.25 28.12 -53.23
CA GLU A 127 17.50 28.31 -54.47
C GLU A 127 16.64 29.59 -54.43
N ARG A 128 15.93 29.84 -53.32
CA ARG A 128 15.18 31.09 -53.12
C ARG A 128 16.07 32.33 -53.16
N ILE A 129 17.23 32.30 -52.51
CA ILE A 129 18.18 33.41 -52.52
C ILE A 129 18.65 33.68 -53.96
N LYS A 130 18.98 32.63 -54.72
CA LYS A 130 19.43 32.77 -56.11
C LYS A 130 18.34 33.35 -57.02
N ASP A 131 17.08 32.95 -56.82
CA ASP A 131 15.94 33.51 -57.55
C ASP A 131 15.69 34.98 -57.20
N GLU A 132 15.87 35.36 -55.94
CA GLU A 132 15.80 36.76 -55.50
C GLU A 132 16.94 37.60 -56.10
N GLU A 133 18.19 37.10 -56.11
CA GLU A 133 19.32 37.77 -56.74
C GLU A 133 19.11 37.98 -58.26
N LYS A 134 18.52 37.00 -58.95
CA LYS A 134 18.22 37.11 -60.39
C LYS A 134 17.14 38.16 -60.69
N LYS A 135 16.26 38.48 -59.73
CA LYS A 135 15.25 39.54 -59.88
C LYS A 135 15.79 40.94 -59.58
N LEU A 136 16.90 41.03 -58.85
CA LEU A 136 17.57 42.29 -58.50
C LEU A 136 18.62 42.73 -59.53
N LYS A 137 19.01 41.83 -60.44
CA LYS A 137 19.86 42.12 -61.62
C LYS A 137 19.02 42.32 -62.86
#